data_AF-A0ABD0RZ01-F1
#
_entry.id   AF-A0ABD0RZ01-F1
#
_cell.length_a   1.000
_cell.length_b   1.000
_cell.length_c   1.000
_cell.angle_alpha   90.00
_cell.angle_beta   90.00
_cell.angle_gamma   90.00
#
_symmetry.space_group_name_H-M   'P 1'
#
loop_
_entity.id
_entity.type
_entity.pdbx_description
1 polymer ?
#
loop_
_entity_poly.entity_id
_entity_poly.type
_entity_poly.pdbx_seq_one_letter_code
_entity_poly.pdbx_strand_id
1 'polypeptide(L)'
;LVIHGHQLSLDLPERTKKLEFVSADESEKYTVWEYRALSFVPGKASKGVVSSASEGWTFRIRYVTFDDEGTYTLYNHFGSAIASYIVKVK
;
A
#
# COMPACT_ATOMS: atom_id res chain seq x y z
N LEU A 1 -12.80 -6.16 -16.07
CA LEU A 1 -11.82 -6.21 -14.97
C LEU A 1 -11.36 -7.65 -14.85
N VAL A 2 -10.14 -7.97 -15.30
CA VAL A 2 -9.63 -9.34 -15.24
C VAL A 2 -8.81 -9.47 -13.96
N ILE A 3 -9.24 -10.36 -13.08
CA ILE A 3 -8.64 -10.59 -11.75
C ILE A 3 -7.67 -11.75 -11.89
N HIS A 4 -6.43 -11.52 -11.51
CA HIS A 4 -5.33 -12.46 -11.76
C HIS A 4 -4.67 -12.93 -10.45
N GLY A 5 -4.84 -12.23 -9.34
CA GLY A 5 -4.25 -12.59 -8.04
C GLY A 5 -5.27 -12.76 -6.91
N HIS A 6 -4.82 -13.40 -5.83
CA HIS A 6 -5.52 -13.38 -4.54
C HIS A 6 -5.47 -11.98 -3.91
N GLN A 7 -6.07 -11.84 -2.73
CA GLN A 7 -5.99 -10.62 -1.94
C GLN A 7 -4.53 -10.25 -1.62
N LEU A 8 -4.13 -9.01 -1.92
CA LEU A 8 -2.92 -8.40 -1.37
C LEU A 8 -3.25 -7.84 0.02
N SER A 9 -2.44 -8.15 1.02
CA SER A 9 -2.53 -7.57 2.36
C SER A 9 -1.14 -7.13 2.81
N LEU A 10 -0.99 -5.85 3.13
CA LEU A 10 0.26 -5.27 3.63
C LEU A 10 -0.01 -4.64 4.99
N ASP A 11 0.82 -4.97 5.98
CA ASP A 11 0.79 -4.30 7.26
C ASP A 11 1.46 -2.93 7.14
N LEU A 12 0.82 -1.94 7.74
CA LEU A 12 1.29 -0.57 7.86
C LEU A 12 1.54 -0.33 9.36
N PRO A 13 2.74 -0.67 9.86
CA PRO A 13 3.11 -0.40 11.25
C PRO A 13 2.87 1.06 11.62
N GLU A 14 2.60 1.36 12.89
CA GLU A 14 2.32 2.74 13.36
C GLU A 14 3.33 3.79 12.89
N ARG A 15 4.62 3.42 12.80
CA ARG A 15 5.70 4.28 12.29
C ARG A 15 5.60 4.61 10.79
N THR A 16 4.64 4.04 10.07
CA THR A 16 4.47 4.21 8.63
C THR A 16 3.76 5.52 8.35
N LYS A 17 4.46 6.42 7.66
CA LYS A 17 3.90 7.69 7.19
C LYS A 17 3.25 7.53 5.82
N LYS A 18 3.81 6.71 4.93
CA LYS A 18 3.38 6.64 3.54
C LYS A 18 3.60 5.25 2.95
N LEU A 19 2.68 4.82 2.09
CA LEU A 19 2.82 3.69 1.17
C LEU A 19 2.88 4.24 -0.25
N GLU A 20 3.99 4.03 -0.94
CA GLU A 20 4.14 4.32 -2.37
C GLU A 20 4.06 3.06 -3.21
N PHE A 21 3.60 3.22 -4.44
CA PHE A 21 3.59 2.19 -5.46
C PHE A 21 4.37 2.66 -6.69
N VAL A 22 5.12 1.75 -7.28
CA VAL A 22 5.75 1.87 -8.60
C VAL A 22 5.32 0.65 -9.41
N SER A 23 4.76 0.84 -10.60
CA SER A 23 4.34 -0.26 -11.47
C SER A 23 5.52 -1.12 -11.93
N ALA A 24 5.24 -2.36 -12.34
CA ALA A 24 6.27 -3.31 -12.78
C ALA A 24 7.10 -2.83 -13.98
N ASP A 25 6.49 -2.04 -14.86
CA ASP A 25 7.12 -1.41 -16.03
C ASP A 25 7.68 0.00 -15.72
N GLU A 26 7.59 0.42 -14.46
CA GLU A 26 8.00 1.74 -13.96
C GLU A 26 7.30 2.95 -14.61
N SER A 27 6.21 2.73 -15.35
CA SER A 27 5.45 3.79 -16.02
C SER A 27 4.61 4.62 -15.05
N GLU A 28 4.18 4.04 -13.93
CA GLU A 28 3.39 4.70 -12.90
C GLU A 28 4.13 4.73 -11.56
N LYS A 29 4.11 5.90 -10.92
CA LYS A 29 4.57 6.07 -9.54
C LYS A 29 3.63 7.01 -8.80
N TYR A 30 3.05 6.54 -7.69
CA TYR A 30 2.15 7.36 -6.89
C TYR A 30 2.09 6.92 -5.42
N THR A 31 1.57 7.82 -4.59
CA THR A 31 1.26 7.51 -3.19
C THR A 31 -0.06 6.77 -3.10
N VAL A 32 -0.04 5.53 -2.61
CA VAL A 32 -1.23 4.71 -2.40
C VAL A 32 -1.98 5.18 -1.16
N TRP A 33 -1.24 5.44 -0.09
CA TRP A 33 -1.81 5.85 1.19
C TRP A 33 -0.81 6.73 1.94
N GLU A 34 -1.34 7.69 2.69
CA GLU A 34 -0.55 8.54 3.57
C GLU A 34 -1.26 8.73 4.92
N TYR A 35 -0.50 8.57 5.99
CA TYR A 35 -0.95 8.80 7.36
C TYR A 35 -1.31 10.26 7.57
N ARG A 36 -2.49 10.51 8.15
CA ARG A 36 -2.98 11.85 8.51
C ARG A 36 -3.09 11.95 10.02
N ALA A 37 -2.21 12.75 10.63
CA ALA A 37 -2.09 12.87 12.09
C ALA A 37 -3.32 13.43 12.81
N LEU A 38 -4.25 14.08 12.09
CA LEU A 38 -5.43 14.74 12.66
C LEU A 38 -6.72 13.91 12.57
N SER A 39 -6.63 12.64 12.15
CA SER A 39 -7.80 11.80 11.91
C SER A 39 -7.69 10.49 12.69
N PHE A 40 -8.69 10.18 13.51
CA PHE A 40 -8.88 8.86 14.13
C PHE A 40 -9.26 7.77 13.11
N VAL A 41 -9.46 8.16 11.85
CA VAL A 41 -9.82 7.30 10.71
C VAL A 41 -8.61 7.20 9.78
N PRO A 42 -8.30 6.03 9.21
CA PRO A 42 -7.18 5.89 8.28
C PRO A 42 -7.34 6.84 7.09
N GLY A 43 -6.20 7.32 6.56
CA GLY A 43 -6.19 8.09 5.32
C GLY A 43 -6.90 7.33 4.19
N LYS A 44 -7.60 8.06 3.30
CA LYS A 44 -8.18 7.44 2.10
C LYS A 44 -7.05 6.94 1.21
N ALA A 45 -7.06 5.66 0.87
CA ALA A 45 -6.13 5.11 -0.11
C ALA A 45 -6.63 5.41 -1.53
N SER A 46 -5.71 5.66 -2.47
CA SER A 46 -6.02 5.85 -3.89
C SER A 46 -6.45 4.55 -4.56
N LYS A 47 -6.03 3.41 -4.01
CA LYS A 47 -6.41 2.04 -4.39
C LYS A 47 -6.64 1.21 -3.13
N GLY A 48 -7.40 0.12 -3.23
CA GLY A 48 -7.63 -0.78 -2.09
C GLY A 48 -8.35 -0.11 -0.91
N VAL A 49 -8.20 -0.70 0.28
CA VAL A 49 -8.79 -0.22 1.53
C VAL A 49 -7.74 -0.27 2.64
N VAL A 50 -7.72 0.75 3.49
CA VAL A 50 -6.95 0.73 4.73
C VAL A 50 -7.91 0.63 5.90
N SER A 51 -7.68 -0.33 6.80
CA SER A 51 -8.47 -0.57 8.00
C SER A 51 -7.57 -0.65 9.22
N SER A 52 -8.12 -0.41 10.41
CA SER A 52 -7.40 -0.59 11.67
C SER A 52 -6.97 -2.05 11.87
N ALA A 53 -5.81 -2.20 12.51
CA ALA A 53 -5.26 -3.47 12.98
C ALA A 53 -4.76 -3.30 14.44
N SER A 54 -4.32 -4.38 15.08
CA SER A 54 -3.84 -4.34 16.47
C SER A 54 -2.61 -3.45 16.67
N GLU A 55 -1.73 -3.35 15.66
CA GLU A 55 -0.47 -2.58 15.72
C GLU A 55 -0.33 -1.63 14.52
N GLY A 56 -1.35 -0.81 14.30
CA GLY A 56 -1.39 0.19 13.23
C GLY A 56 -2.52 -0.06 12.24
N TRP A 57 -2.19 -0.14 10.96
CA TRP A 57 -3.17 -0.28 9.89
C TRP A 57 -2.84 -1.46 8.98
N THR A 58 -3.83 -1.97 8.26
CA THR A 58 -3.61 -2.95 7.19
C THR A 58 -4.18 -2.39 5.90
N PHE A 59 -3.34 -2.38 4.86
CA PHE A 59 -3.74 -2.10 3.49
C PHE A 59 -4.15 -3.39 2.78
N ARG A 60 -5.28 -3.38 2.07
CA ARG A 60 -5.79 -4.54 1.33
C ARG A 60 -6.30 -4.19 -0.05
N ILE A 61 -5.94 -5.02 -1.03
CA ILE A 61 -6.57 -5.05 -2.35
C ILE A 61 -7.24 -6.41 -2.47
N ARG A 62 -8.58 -6.44 -2.55
CA ARG A 62 -9.35 -7.70 -2.57
C ARG A 62 -9.15 -8.48 -3.86
N TYR A 63 -9.06 -7.78 -4.99
CA TYR A 63 -8.98 -8.35 -6.32
C TYR A 63 -7.80 -7.75 -7.06
N VAL A 64 -6.67 -8.47 -7.00
CA VAL A 64 -5.42 -8.05 -7.61
C VAL A 64 -5.44 -8.35 -9.10
N THR A 65 -4.98 -7.39 -9.89
CA THR A 65 -4.91 -7.40 -11.35
C THR A 65 -3.47 -7.17 -11.80
N PHE A 66 -3.14 -7.29 -13.08
CA PHE A 66 -1.78 -6.98 -13.56
C PHE A 66 -1.37 -5.52 -13.28
N ASP A 67 -2.32 -4.60 -13.19
CA ASP A 67 -2.11 -3.20 -12.83
C ASP A 67 -1.71 -3.01 -11.35
N ASP A 68 -1.78 -4.07 -10.54
CA ASP A 68 -1.29 -4.10 -9.16
C ASP A 68 0.15 -4.64 -9.07
N GLU A 69 0.71 -5.12 -10.18
CA GLU A 69 2.07 -5.63 -10.23
C GLU A 69 3.07 -4.50 -10.11
N GLY A 70 4.06 -4.66 -9.24
CA GLY A 70 5.05 -3.63 -9.00
C GLY A 70 5.62 -3.65 -7.59
N THR A 71 6.25 -2.54 -7.22
CA THR A 71 6.92 -2.37 -5.95
C THR A 71 6.13 -1.46 -5.03
N TYR A 72 5.80 -1.97 -3.85
CA TYR A 72 5.14 -1.24 -2.78
C TYR A 72 6.17 -0.90 -1.69
N THR A 73 6.41 0.38 -1.44
CA THR A 73 7.42 0.82 -0.46
C THR A 73 6.77 1.59 0.68
N LEU A 74 7.06 1.17 1.91
CA LEU A 74 6.66 1.84 3.13
C LEU A 74 7.74 2.85 3.54
N TYR A 75 7.32 4.07 3.84
CA TYR A 75 8.18 5.14 4.33
C TYR A 75 7.75 5.58 5.73
N ASN A 76 8.73 5.88 6.58
CA ASN A 76 8.50 6.48 7.89
C ASN A 76 8.34 8.01 7.83
N HIS A 77 8.10 8.64 8.98
CA HIS A 77 7.95 10.09 9.12
C HIS A 77 9.21 10.90 8.76
N PHE A 78 10.38 10.25 8.70
CA PHE A 78 11.66 10.85 8.29
C PHE A 78 11.94 10.66 6.80
N GLY A 79 11.01 10.07 6.03
CA GLY A 79 11.19 9.79 4.61
C GLY A 79 12.10 8.61 4.29
N SER A 80 12.52 7.84 5.29
CA SER A 80 13.30 6.61 5.08
C SER A 80 12.39 5.44 4.74
N ALA A 81 12.79 4.62 3.76
CA ALA A 81 12.11 3.37 3.49
C ALA A 81 12.28 2.40 4.67
N ILE A 82 11.20 1.78 5.12
CA ILE A 82 11.19 0.82 6.23
C ILE A 82 10.81 -0.60 5.80
N ALA A 83 10.16 -0.75 4.65
CA ALA A 83 9.90 -2.03 4.00
C ALA A 83 9.64 -1.81 2.51
N SER A 84 9.89 -2.84 1.70
CA SER A 84 9.56 -2.86 0.28
C SER A 84 9.09 -4.26 -0.11
N TYR A 85 8.04 -4.31 -0.92
CA TYR A 85 7.39 -5.54 -1.35
C TYR A 85 7.27 -5.55 -2.86
N ILE A 86 7.80 -6.58 -3.50
CA ILE A 86 7.61 -6.81 -4.94
C ILE A 86 6.40 -7.72 -5.08
N VAL A 87 5.32 -7.17 -5.63
CA VAL A 87 4.10 -7.91 -5.96
C VAL A 87 4.23 -8.39 -7.40
N LYS A 88 3.98 -9.69 -7.60
CA LYS A 88 3.90 -10.34 -8.91
C LYS A 88 2.60 -11.11 -9.01
N VAL A 89 1.93 -11.00 -10.14
CA VAL A 89 0.66 -11.68 -10.36
C VAL A 89 0.90 -12.86 -11.31
N LYS A 90 0.41 -14.05 -10.95
CA LYS A 90 0.66 -15.30 -11.68
C LYS A 90 -0.58 -15.78 -12.40
#